data_AF-A0A9P5ZQY6-F1
#
_entry.id   AF-A0A9P5ZQY6-F1
#
_cell.length_a   1.000
_cell.length_b   1.000
_cell.length_c   1.000
_cell.angle_alpha   90.00
_cell.angle_beta   90.00
_cell.angle_gamma   90.00
#
_symmetry.space_group_name_H-M   'P 1'
#
loop_
_entity.id
_entity.type
_entity.pdbx_description
1 polymer ?
#
loop_
_entity_poly.entity_id
_entity_poly.type
_entity_poly.pdbx_seq_one_letter_code
_entity_poly.pdbx_strand_id
1 'polypeptide(L)'
;MASTNSHLATNVSRDGDGCLDIALAASSGLDAFALNIGYGGWYPNSVAAAYTAALQYPNFKLFISFDMTSIPCSSPEDANAIYELIAKYKAHPNQLYYKGAPLASTFGGEHCYFGTGSVNQGWTSVMRRDGLRVTFIPSFFIPPAASKDYSVLDGIFPWNSAWPLGPADGSFDYDKAFISGMRSDQSYMAGVSPWFFTHYGFPYNKNFIFRADDWLLATRMEQLVENRNEIGLAEVITWNDYGESHYIGPIHGDQPSSEQWVNGFDHQAWLPLLSYYITAFKTGAYPIGKERIFLWMRPHPTAASAPDPLGRPANADWTEDFLWAVALLDAPGDITLSCGPSNEATTSFTTPGVQKAKLLLKADCQPHAAITRGGAPVVVLNPEGVSFKMQPASYNFNAYVAASL
;
A
#
# COMPACT_ATOMS: atom_id res chain seq x y z
N MET A 1 -14.78 -0.20 3.69
CA MET A 1 -13.74 0.16 4.68
C MET A 1 -12.39 0.19 3.98
N ALA A 2 -11.55 1.17 4.27
CA ALA A 2 -10.18 1.24 3.79
C ALA A 2 -9.21 1.08 4.98
N SER A 3 -8.37 0.04 4.96
CA SER A 3 -7.28 -0.19 5.93
C SER A 3 -5.93 0.07 5.28
N THR A 4 -4.85 0.15 6.07
CA THR A 4 -3.48 0.05 5.55
C THR A 4 -2.68 -0.94 6.38
N ASN A 5 -1.83 -1.74 5.74
CA ASN A 5 -0.92 -2.63 6.45
C ASN A 5 0.25 -1.84 7.01
N SER A 6 0.44 -1.90 8.32
CA SER A 6 1.57 -1.31 9.02
C SER A 6 2.46 -2.43 9.54
N HIS A 7 3.73 -2.45 9.12
CA HIS A 7 4.75 -3.27 9.75
C HIS A 7 5.04 -2.64 11.10
N LEU A 8 4.69 -3.32 12.18
CA LEU A 8 5.10 -2.85 13.49
C LEU A 8 6.63 -2.98 13.55
N ALA A 9 7.36 -1.88 13.31
CA ALA A 9 8.77 -1.85 13.59
C ALA A 9 9.00 -2.05 15.10
N THR A 10 10.20 -2.49 15.45
CA THR A 10 10.66 -2.75 16.82
C THR A 10 10.58 -1.54 17.76
N ASN A 11 10.19 -0.38 17.26
CA ASN A 11 10.07 0.88 17.99
C ASN A 11 8.74 1.62 17.73
N VAL A 12 7.59 1.01 18.03
CA VAL A 12 6.50 1.81 18.65
C VAL A 12 6.95 2.16 20.08
N SER A 13 8.06 2.89 20.20
CA SER A 13 8.78 3.14 21.45
C SER A 13 9.11 4.64 21.58
N ARG A 14 8.04 5.43 21.63
CA ARG A 14 7.88 6.60 22.49
C ARG A 14 6.47 7.10 22.25
N ASP A 15 5.80 7.55 23.30
CA ASP A 15 4.36 7.86 23.33
C ASP A 15 3.87 8.95 22.33
N GLY A 16 4.70 9.39 21.37
CA GLY A 16 4.39 10.38 20.33
C GLY A 16 4.08 9.81 18.95
N ASP A 17 4.90 8.90 18.41
CA ASP A 17 4.88 8.60 16.96
C ASP A 17 3.64 7.82 16.52
N GLY A 18 3.24 6.79 17.28
CA GLY A 18 2.02 6.03 16.98
C GLY A 18 0.73 6.86 17.08
N CYS A 19 0.70 7.87 17.95
CA CYS A 19 -0.43 8.80 18.03
C CYS A 19 -0.47 9.74 16.81
N LEU A 20 0.69 10.18 16.32
CA LEU A 20 0.81 11.01 15.12
C LEU A 20 0.46 10.23 13.84
N ASP A 21 0.90 8.97 13.75
CA ASP A 21 0.57 8.10 12.61
C ASP A 21 -0.94 7.84 12.51
N ILE A 22 -1.59 7.50 13.63
CA ILE A 22 -3.05 7.30 13.65
C ILE A 22 -3.76 8.61 13.30
N ALA A 23 -3.29 9.76 13.79
CA ALA A 23 -3.87 11.05 13.45
C ALA A 23 -3.80 11.32 11.94
N LEU A 24 -2.62 11.13 11.34
CA LEU A 24 -2.38 11.38 9.93
C LEU A 24 -3.17 10.40 9.06
N ALA A 25 -3.17 9.11 9.38
CA ALA A 25 -3.94 8.10 8.67
C ALA A 25 -5.44 8.39 8.73
N ALA A 26 -5.98 8.68 9.91
CA ALA A 26 -7.38 9.03 10.10
C ALA A 26 -7.75 10.30 9.32
N SER A 27 -6.92 11.35 9.37
CA SER A 27 -7.15 12.59 8.62
C SER A 27 -7.07 12.40 7.10
N SER A 28 -6.33 11.38 6.64
CA SER A 28 -6.25 10.99 5.23
C SER A 28 -7.42 10.09 4.79
N GLY A 29 -8.32 9.74 5.71
CA GLY A 29 -9.52 8.95 5.44
C GLY A 29 -9.35 7.44 5.63
N LEU A 30 -8.22 6.95 6.13
CA LEU A 30 -8.06 5.54 6.49
C LEU A 30 -8.91 5.22 7.73
N ASP A 31 -9.53 4.03 7.75
CA ASP A 31 -10.39 3.60 8.85
C ASP A 31 -9.63 2.79 9.90
N ALA A 32 -8.56 2.11 9.49
CA ALA A 32 -7.83 1.19 10.35
C ALA A 32 -6.39 0.93 9.93
N PHE A 33 -5.59 0.46 10.88
CA PHE A 33 -4.33 -0.24 10.61
C PHE A 33 -4.47 -1.75 10.73
N ALA A 34 -3.94 -2.48 9.75
CA ALA A 34 -3.59 -3.88 9.88
C ALA A 34 -2.20 -3.94 10.51
N LEU A 35 -2.12 -4.42 11.75
CA LEU A 35 -0.87 -4.53 12.50
C LEU A 35 -0.17 -5.81 12.06
N ASN A 36 0.79 -5.71 11.14
CA ASN A 36 1.61 -6.85 10.75
C ASN A 36 2.54 -7.25 11.90
N ILE A 37 2.48 -8.52 12.29
CA ILE A 37 3.35 -9.11 13.30
C ILE A 37 4.02 -10.37 12.76
N GLY A 38 5.32 -10.49 13.03
CA GLY A 38 6.10 -11.67 12.71
C GLY A 38 6.58 -12.40 13.96
N TYR A 39 7.58 -13.26 13.79
CA TYR A 39 8.24 -13.95 14.90
C TYR A 39 9.03 -13.00 15.82
N GLY A 40 9.03 -13.29 17.12
CA GLY A 40 9.89 -12.64 18.11
C GLY A 40 9.15 -12.11 19.35
N GLY A 41 9.87 -11.85 20.44
CA GLY A 41 9.27 -11.40 21.71
C GLY A 41 8.87 -9.92 21.76
N TRP A 42 9.12 -9.15 20.70
CA TRP A 42 8.92 -7.69 20.69
C TRP A 42 7.48 -7.28 20.35
N TYR A 43 6.77 -8.03 19.51
CA TYR A 43 5.46 -7.64 19.01
C TYR A 43 4.37 -7.48 20.09
N PRO A 44 4.34 -8.23 21.22
CA PRO A 44 3.29 -8.04 22.21
C PRO A 44 3.26 -6.62 22.79
N ASN A 45 4.43 -6.00 22.98
CA ASN A 45 4.57 -4.63 23.47
C ASN A 45 4.17 -3.62 22.39
N SER A 46 4.63 -3.80 21.15
CA SER A 46 4.27 -2.91 20.04
C SER A 46 2.77 -2.92 19.75
N VAL A 47 2.12 -4.09 19.79
CA VAL A 47 0.66 -4.21 19.63
C VAL A 47 -0.07 -3.52 20.80
N ALA A 48 0.39 -3.71 22.04
CA ALA A 48 -0.20 -3.03 23.19
C ALA A 48 -0.09 -1.51 23.11
N ALA A 49 1.07 -1.00 22.67
CA ALA A 49 1.30 0.43 22.45
C ALA A 49 0.38 0.99 21.35
N ALA A 50 0.22 0.27 20.23
CA ALA A 50 -0.68 0.68 19.15
C ALA A 50 -2.15 0.78 19.62
N TYR A 51 -2.65 -0.24 20.34
CA TYR A 51 -4.00 -0.20 20.91
C TYR A 51 -4.18 0.91 21.94
N THR A 52 -3.16 1.20 22.74
CA THR A 52 -3.16 2.31 23.70
C THR A 52 -3.24 3.67 22.98
N ALA A 53 -2.43 3.87 21.94
CA ALA A 53 -2.47 5.09 21.12
C ALA A 53 -3.84 5.29 20.45
N ALA A 54 -4.46 4.22 19.96
CA ALA A 54 -5.77 4.28 19.32
C ALA A 54 -6.92 4.72 20.23
N LEU A 55 -6.77 4.64 21.56
CA LEU A 55 -7.78 5.17 22.50
C LEU A 55 -8.02 6.67 22.34
N GLN A 56 -7.04 7.42 21.81
CA GLN A 56 -7.19 8.86 21.51
C GLN A 56 -8.03 9.12 20.25
N TYR A 57 -8.26 8.09 19.42
CA TYR A 57 -8.95 8.17 18.14
C TYR A 57 -10.04 7.10 18.07
N PRO A 58 -11.18 7.28 18.76
CA PRO A 58 -12.19 6.22 18.96
C PRO A 58 -12.79 5.67 17.66
N ASN A 59 -12.74 6.45 16.57
CA ASN A 59 -13.23 6.05 15.25
C ASN A 59 -12.19 5.30 14.42
N PHE A 60 -10.90 5.40 14.75
CA PHE A 60 -9.84 4.67 14.07
C PHE A 60 -9.69 3.28 14.70
N LYS A 61 -9.63 2.25 13.87
CA LYS A 61 -9.60 0.86 14.31
C LYS A 61 -8.26 0.20 14.05
N LEU A 62 -8.02 -0.94 14.68
CA LEU A 62 -6.85 -1.77 14.49
C LEU A 62 -7.31 -3.23 14.35
N PHE A 63 -6.58 -4.03 13.58
CA PHE A 63 -6.69 -5.48 13.60
C PHE A 63 -5.33 -6.10 13.37
N ILE A 64 -5.15 -7.35 13.75
CA ILE A 64 -3.85 -8.02 13.64
C ILE A 64 -3.78 -8.75 12.29
N SER A 65 -2.66 -8.56 11.59
CA SER A 65 -2.25 -9.35 10.43
C SER A 65 -1.04 -10.19 10.82
N PHE A 66 -1.16 -11.52 10.78
CA PHE A 66 -0.07 -12.42 11.17
C PHE A 66 0.79 -12.78 9.96
N ASP A 67 2.08 -12.50 10.02
CA ASP A 67 3.04 -12.93 9.01
C ASP A 67 3.41 -14.41 9.21
N MET A 68 2.69 -15.28 8.52
CA MET A 68 2.84 -16.73 8.60
C MET A 68 4.06 -17.24 7.83
N THR A 69 4.85 -16.36 7.20
CA THR A 69 6.16 -16.73 6.66
C THR A 69 7.24 -16.77 7.73
N SER A 70 7.00 -16.14 8.88
CA SER A 70 7.92 -16.12 10.02
C SER A 70 7.35 -16.79 11.28
N ILE A 71 6.04 -16.73 11.50
CA ILE A 71 5.39 -17.30 12.68
C ILE A 71 5.26 -18.83 12.55
N PRO A 72 5.71 -19.62 13.55
CA PRO A 72 5.49 -21.07 13.60
C PRO A 72 4.00 -21.43 13.54
N CYS A 73 3.65 -22.51 12.84
CA CYS A 73 2.25 -22.95 12.72
C CYS A 73 2.07 -24.46 12.56
N SER A 74 2.98 -25.22 13.18
CA SER A 74 3.05 -26.67 13.04
C SER A 74 2.38 -27.43 14.20
N SER A 75 2.18 -26.78 15.33
CA SER A 75 1.72 -27.40 16.59
C SER A 75 0.43 -26.77 17.13
N PRO A 76 -0.31 -27.47 18.02
CA PRO A 76 -1.42 -26.88 18.77
C PRO A 76 -1.00 -25.67 19.63
N GLU A 77 0.24 -25.66 20.13
CA GLU A 77 0.81 -24.54 20.90
C GLU A 77 0.92 -23.27 20.05
N ASP A 78 1.29 -23.41 18.78
CA ASP A 78 1.32 -22.30 17.82
C ASP A 78 -0.08 -21.72 17.59
N ALA A 79 -1.09 -22.58 17.44
CA ALA A 79 -2.49 -22.15 17.36
C ALA A 79 -2.94 -21.42 18.63
N ASN A 80 -2.50 -21.90 19.80
CA ASN A 80 -2.81 -21.28 21.08
C ASN A 80 -2.25 -19.85 21.18
N ALA A 81 -1.00 -19.63 20.74
CA ALA A 81 -0.38 -18.31 20.77
C ALA A 81 -1.14 -17.27 19.91
N ILE A 82 -1.54 -17.65 18.69
CA ILE A 82 -2.34 -16.79 17.81
C ILE A 82 -3.72 -16.51 18.43
N TYR A 83 -4.39 -17.56 18.93
CA TYR A 83 -5.69 -17.45 19.57
C TYR A 83 -5.66 -16.50 20.78
N GLU A 84 -4.69 -16.66 21.68
CA GLU A 84 -4.57 -15.83 22.89
C GLU A 84 -4.41 -14.35 22.55
N LEU A 85 -3.63 -14.03 21.51
CA LEU A 85 -3.43 -12.65 21.09
C LEU A 85 -4.73 -12.03 20.55
N ILE A 86 -5.48 -12.76 19.72
CA ILE A 86 -6.79 -12.30 19.22
C ILE A 86 -7.76 -12.15 20.39
N ALA A 87 -7.81 -13.15 21.29
CA ALA A 87 -8.70 -13.15 22.44
C ALA A 87 -8.43 -11.98 23.40
N LYS A 88 -7.17 -11.54 23.53
CA LYS A 88 -6.76 -10.38 24.33
C LYS A 88 -7.38 -9.07 23.83
N TYR A 89 -7.40 -8.86 22.51
CA TYR A 89 -7.84 -7.58 21.92
C TYR A 89 -9.26 -7.58 21.38
N LYS A 90 -9.94 -8.74 21.30
CA LYS A 90 -11.30 -8.82 20.75
C LYS A 90 -12.27 -7.79 21.33
N ALA A 91 -12.21 -7.52 22.63
CA ALA A 91 -13.12 -6.60 23.31
C ALA A 91 -12.58 -5.16 23.39
N HIS A 92 -11.43 -4.86 22.79
CA HIS A 92 -10.86 -3.52 22.79
C HIS A 92 -11.74 -2.55 21.98
N PRO A 93 -12.01 -1.31 22.43
CA PRO A 93 -12.89 -0.38 21.72
C PRO A 93 -12.42 0.00 20.30
N ASN A 94 -11.10 -0.07 20.07
CA ASN A 94 -10.49 0.15 18.76
C ASN A 94 -10.24 -1.14 17.95
N GLN A 95 -10.64 -2.32 18.42
CA GLN A 95 -10.59 -3.52 17.57
C GLN A 95 -11.56 -3.34 16.40
N LEU A 96 -11.10 -3.58 15.17
CA LEU A 96 -11.95 -3.56 14.01
C LEU A 96 -12.87 -4.78 14.05
N TYR A 97 -14.17 -4.52 13.97
CA TYR A 97 -15.20 -5.54 13.77
C TYR A 97 -15.71 -5.44 12.34
N TYR A 98 -15.79 -6.59 11.67
CA TYR A 98 -16.36 -6.72 10.33
C TYR A 98 -17.32 -7.90 10.30
N LYS A 99 -18.51 -7.72 9.70
CA LYS A 99 -19.59 -8.73 9.69
C LYS A 99 -19.92 -9.29 11.10
N GLY A 100 -19.88 -8.45 12.12
CA GLY A 100 -20.31 -8.79 13.49
C GLY A 100 -19.26 -9.48 14.37
N ALA A 101 -18.03 -9.67 13.90
CA ALA A 101 -16.94 -10.30 14.64
C ALA A 101 -15.62 -9.52 14.50
N PRO A 102 -14.67 -9.64 15.45
CA PRO A 102 -13.35 -9.04 15.30
C PRO A 102 -12.67 -9.54 14.03
N LEU A 103 -12.07 -8.64 13.25
CA LEU A 103 -11.30 -8.98 12.06
C LEU A 103 -9.89 -9.46 12.46
N ALA A 104 -9.41 -10.48 11.76
CA ALA A 104 -7.99 -10.84 11.71
C ALA A 104 -7.61 -11.21 10.27
N SER A 105 -6.34 -10.97 9.92
CA SER A 105 -5.76 -11.30 8.62
C SER A 105 -4.43 -12.03 8.80
N THR A 106 -3.85 -12.51 7.71
CA THR A 106 -2.50 -13.07 7.65
C THR A 106 -1.83 -12.67 6.34
N PHE A 107 -0.49 -12.65 6.33
CA PHE A 107 0.29 -12.81 5.12
C PHE A 107 0.74 -14.28 5.02
N GLY A 108 0.25 -15.00 4.00
CA GLY A 108 0.40 -16.46 3.89
C GLY A 108 -0.44 -17.24 4.89
N GLY A 109 -0.09 -18.51 5.12
CA GLY A 109 -0.74 -19.38 6.10
C GLY A 109 -1.63 -20.47 5.50
N GLU A 110 -1.71 -20.55 4.17
CA GLU A 110 -2.39 -21.61 3.42
C GLU A 110 -1.78 -23.01 3.60
N HIS A 111 -0.66 -23.11 4.32
CA HIS A 111 0.05 -24.34 4.67
C HIS A 111 0.08 -24.62 6.18
N CYS A 112 -0.65 -23.84 6.99
CA CYS A 112 -0.66 -23.97 8.44
C CYS A 112 -1.72 -24.97 8.92
N TYR A 113 -1.26 -26.08 9.49
CA TYR A 113 -2.11 -27.18 9.96
C TYR A 113 -2.27 -27.19 11.48
N PHE A 114 -1.36 -26.59 12.24
CA PHE A 114 -1.38 -26.54 13.71
C PHE A 114 -1.56 -27.93 14.36
N GLY A 115 -0.90 -28.95 13.82
CA GLY A 115 -1.00 -30.34 14.29
C GLY A 115 -2.30 -31.06 13.90
N THR A 116 -3.15 -30.46 13.05
CA THR A 116 -4.42 -31.05 12.59
C THR A 116 -4.30 -31.66 11.19
N GLY A 117 -5.36 -32.30 10.70
CA GLY A 117 -5.38 -33.00 9.41
C GLY A 117 -5.61 -32.12 8.17
N SER A 118 -5.93 -30.84 8.33
CA SER A 118 -6.14 -29.91 7.21
C SER A 118 -6.01 -28.46 7.64
N VAL A 119 -5.75 -27.57 6.67
CA VAL A 119 -5.72 -26.10 6.88
C VAL A 119 -7.04 -25.58 7.46
N ASN A 120 -8.18 -26.12 7.01
CA ASN A 120 -9.50 -25.77 7.56
C ASN A 120 -9.60 -26.13 9.04
N GLN A 121 -9.18 -27.34 9.44
CA GLN A 121 -9.19 -27.75 10.85
C GLN A 121 -8.22 -26.93 11.70
N GLY A 122 -7.02 -26.67 11.17
CA GLY A 122 -5.99 -25.89 11.84
C GLY A 122 -6.47 -24.48 12.16
N TRP A 123 -6.90 -23.72 11.15
CA TRP A 123 -7.40 -22.36 11.39
C TRP A 123 -8.74 -22.35 12.14
N THR A 124 -9.57 -23.40 12.05
CA THR A 124 -10.78 -23.52 12.90
C THR A 124 -10.40 -23.61 14.37
N SER A 125 -9.30 -24.31 14.71
CA SER A 125 -8.80 -24.39 16.09
C SER A 125 -8.31 -23.05 16.66
N VAL A 126 -8.17 -22.02 15.81
CA VAL A 126 -7.80 -20.66 16.20
C VAL A 126 -9.01 -19.72 16.12
N MET A 127 -9.63 -19.64 14.94
CA MET A 127 -10.61 -18.61 14.58
C MET A 127 -12.04 -18.91 15.05
N ARG A 128 -12.28 -20.12 15.57
CA ARG A 128 -13.61 -20.62 16.00
C ARG A 128 -13.59 -21.27 17.39
N ARG A 129 -12.52 -21.06 18.18
CA ARG A 129 -12.27 -21.74 19.45
C ARG A 129 -13.01 -21.08 20.63
N ASP A 130 -13.49 -21.90 21.58
CA ASP A 130 -14.08 -21.47 22.85
C ASP A 130 -15.19 -20.40 22.73
N GLY A 131 -16.02 -20.52 21.68
CA GLY A 131 -17.10 -19.57 21.39
C GLY A 131 -16.63 -18.23 20.79
N LEU A 132 -15.33 -18.03 20.57
CA LEU A 132 -14.81 -16.93 19.77
C LEU A 132 -15.14 -17.15 18.30
N ARG A 133 -15.77 -16.16 17.68
CA ARG A 133 -15.93 -16.07 16.23
C ARG A 133 -15.09 -14.91 15.73
N VAL A 134 -14.10 -15.18 14.89
CA VAL A 134 -13.27 -14.17 14.22
C VAL A 134 -13.70 -14.04 12.77
N THR A 135 -13.84 -12.84 12.23
CA THR A 135 -13.95 -12.67 10.77
C THR A 135 -12.55 -12.81 10.19
N PHE A 136 -12.29 -13.89 9.46
CA PHE A 136 -10.95 -14.22 8.98
C PHE A 136 -10.81 -13.99 7.47
N ILE A 137 -10.01 -13.01 7.09
CA ILE A 137 -9.76 -12.60 5.70
C ILE A 137 -8.24 -12.57 5.48
N PRO A 138 -7.60 -13.70 5.15
CA PRO A 138 -6.16 -13.76 4.98
C PRO A 138 -5.71 -13.43 3.55
N SER A 139 -4.42 -13.12 3.42
CA SER A 139 -3.69 -13.20 2.16
C SER A 139 -3.04 -14.57 1.97
N PHE A 140 -3.87 -15.56 1.64
CA PHE A 140 -3.38 -16.87 1.19
C PHE A 140 -2.90 -16.80 -0.25
N PHE A 141 -1.72 -17.36 -0.52
CA PHE A 141 -1.13 -17.41 -1.86
C PHE A 141 -1.66 -18.62 -2.64
N ILE A 142 -2.95 -18.57 -2.97
CA ILE A 142 -3.68 -19.66 -3.61
C ILE A 142 -4.26 -19.23 -4.97
N PRO A 143 -4.53 -20.18 -5.88
CA PRO A 143 -5.27 -19.89 -7.10
C PRO A 143 -6.68 -19.34 -6.78
N PRO A 144 -7.22 -18.41 -7.58
CA PRO A 144 -8.53 -17.79 -7.31
C PRO A 144 -9.67 -18.77 -7.05
N ALA A 145 -9.74 -19.84 -7.85
CA ALA A 145 -10.78 -20.87 -7.77
C ALA A 145 -10.71 -21.76 -6.52
N ALA A 146 -9.58 -21.75 -5.79
CA ALA A 146 -9.38 -22.56 -4.59
C ALA A 146 -9.94 -21.89 -3.32
N SER A 147 -10.18 -20.58 -3.35
CA SER A 147 -10.66 -19.82 -2.18
C SER A 147 -11.94 -20.37 -1.55
N LYS A 148 -12.85 -20.91 -2.38
CA LYS A 148 -14.10 -21.54 -1.93
C LYS A 148 -13.91 -22.79 -1.08
N ASP A 149 -12.81 -23.53 -1.29
CA ASP A 149 -12.53 -24.81 -0.63
C ASP A 149 -12.07 -24.62 0.83
N TYR A 150 -11.69 -23.39 1.20
CA TYR A 150 -11.35 -23.03 2.56
C TYR A 150 -12.60 -22.53 3.32
N SER A 151 -13.36 -23.49 3.87
CA SER A 151 -14.56 -23.23 4.68
C SER A 151 -14.32 -22.36 5.91
N VAL A 152 -13.09 -22.29 6.43
CA VAL A 152 -12.74 -21.44 7.57
C VAL A 152 -12.67 -19.94 7.22
N LEU A 153 -12.50 -19.59 5.95
CA LEU A 153 -12.32 -18.21 5.50
C LEU A 153 -13.66 -17.48 5.36
N ASP A 154 -13.72 -16.26 5.89
CA ASP A 154 -14.83 -15.32 5.70
C ASP A 154 -14.61 -14.37 4.53
N GLY A 155 -13.44 -14.44 3.91
CA GLY A 155 -13.02 -13.62 2.77
C GLY A 155 -11.61 -13.97 2.34
N ILE A 156 -11.14 -13.30 1.30
CA ILE A 156 -9.76 -13.40 0.82
C ILE A 156 -9.21 -12.01 0.54
N PHE A 157 -7.93 -11.82 0.82
CA PHE A 157 -7.16 -10.63 0.49
C PHE A 157 -6.00 -11.01 -0.43
N PRO A 158 -6.13 -10.99 -1.76
CA PRO A 158 -5.00 -11.31 -2.61
C PRO A 158 -3.99 -10.15 -2.60
N TRP A 159 -2.91 -10.27 -1.82
CA TRP A 159 -1.85 -9.24 -1.69
C TRP A 159 -1.36 -8.72 -3.05
N ASN A 160 -1.12 -9.66 -3.95
CA ASN A 160 -0.62 -9.42 -5.30
C ASN A 160 -1.58 -8.60 -6.20
N SER A 161 -2.83 -8.36 -5.78
CA SER A 161 -3.76 -7.49 -6.52
C SER A 161 -3.35 -6.01 -6.50
N ALA A 162 -2.41 -5.62 -5.64
CA ALA A 162 -1.95 -4.24 -5.55
C ALA A 162 -1.05 -3.79 -6.72
N TRP A 163 -0.46 -4.72 -7.48
CA TRP A 163 0.46 -4.41 -8.58
C TRP A 163 0.22 -5.30 -9.81
N PRO A 164 0.63 -4.86 -11.01
CA PRO A 164 0.80 -5.73 -12.15
C PRO A 164 1.85 -6.81 -11.88
N LEU A 165 1.53 -8.07 -12.19
CA LEU A 165 2.43 -9.23 -12.03
C LEU A 165 3.30 -9.49 -13.27
N GLY A 166 3.40 -8.49 -14.15
CA GLY A 166 4.13 -8.55 -15.41
C GLY A 166 4.32 -7.16 -16.00
N PRO A 167 4.86 -7.07 -17.24
CA PRO A 167 5.14 -5.80 -17.89
C PRO A 167 3.89 -5.09 -18.45
N ALA A 168 2.72 -5.73 -18.42
CA ALA A 168 1.45 -5.15 -18.89
C ALA A 168 0.80 -4.25 -17.82
N ASP A 169 -0.13 -3.37 -18.23
CA ASP A 169 -0.84 -2.49 -17.29
C ASP A 169 -1.72 -3.35 -16.37
N GLY A 170 -1.95 -2.88 -15.15
CA GLY A 170 -2.80 -3.58 -14.19
C GLY A 170 -4.27 -3.52 -14.62
N SER A 171 -5.00 -4.62 -14.50
CA SER A 171 -6.44 -4.66 -14.72
C SER A 171 -7.17 -5.26 -13.51
N PHE A 172 -8.48 -5.06 -13.44
CA PHE A 172 -9.34 -5.67 -12.42
C PHE A 172 -9.65 -7.16 -12.71
N ASP A 173 -9.02 -7.77 -13.71
CA ASP A 173 -9.31 -9.17 -14.08
C ASP A 173 -8.78 -10.16 -13.03
N TYR A 174 -7.65 -9.84 -12.40
CA TYR A 174 -7.12 -10.65 -11.30
C TYR A 174 -8.09 -10.64 -10.10
N ASP A 175 -8.62 -9.47 -9.74
CA ASP A 175 -9.67 -9.33 -8.72
C ASP A 175 -10.93 -10.12 -9.10
N LYS A 176 -11.44 -9.93 -10.33
CA LYS A 176 -12.62 -10.65 -10.84
C LYS A 176 -12.47 -12.16 -10.79
N ALA A 177 -11.27 -12.68 -11.04
CA ALA A 177 -11.01 -14.11 -10.95
C ALA A 177 -11.19 -14.62 -9.51
N PHE A 178 -10.74 -13.86 -8.50
CA PHE A 178 -10.98 -14.20 -7.10
C PHE A 178 -12.46 -14.04 -6.74
N ILE A 179 -13.07 -12.91 -7.10
CA ILE A 179 -14.50 -12.64 -6.82
C ILE A 179 -15.39 -13.76 -7.38
N SER A 180 -15.12 -14.20 -8.61
CA SER A 180 -15.87 -15.29 -9.26
C SER A 180 -15.59 -16.67 -8.64
N GLY A 181 -14.41 -16.86 -8.03
CA GLY A 181 -13.98 -18.12 -7.42
C GLY A 181 -14.45 -18.32 -5.98
N MET A 182 -14.84 -17.23 -5.29
CA MET A 182 -15.27 -17.25 -3.90
C MET A 182 -16.71 -17.78 -3.71
N ARG A 183 -17.03 -18.18 -2.49
CA ARG A 183 -18.41 -18.43 -2.06
C ARG A 183 -19.15 -17.10 -1.86
N SER A 184 -20.48 -17.13 -1.98
CA SER A 184 -21.32 -15.93 -1.86
C SER A 184 -21.33 -15.29 -0.47
N ASP A 185 -20.93 -16.02 0.58
CA ASP A 185 -20.84 -15.51 1.95
C ASP A 185 -19.49 -14.81 2.25
N GLN A 186 -18.50 -15.01 1.39
CA GLN A 186 -17.15 -14.46 1.54
C GLN A 186 -17.08 -12.98 1.12
N SER A 187 -16.09 -12.27 1.64
CA SER A 187 -15.75 -10.90 1.22
C SER A 187 -14.44 -10.85 0.46
N TYR A 188 -14.42 -10.05 -0.60
CA TYR A 188 -13.18 -9.65 -1.25
C TYR A 188 -12.56 -8.45 -0.52
N MET A 189 -11.28 -8.54 -0.19
CA MET A 189 -10.46 -7.40 0.20
C MET A 189 -9.46 -7.10 -0.93
N ALA A 190 -9.51 -5.90 -1.48
CA ALA A 190 -8.64 -5.49 -2.59
C ALA A 190 -7.34 -4.87 -2.06
N GLY A 191 -6.20 -5.16 -2.70
CA GLY A 191 -4.93 -4.47 -2.44
C GLY A 191 -4.78 -3.21 -3.29
N VAL A 192 -4.15 -2.18 -2.73
CA VAL A 192 -3.69 -1.00 -3.46
C VAL A 192 -2.33 -0.56 -2.93
N SER A 193 -1.42 -0.19 -3.83
CA SER A 193 -0.11 0.32 -3.47
C SER A 193 0.38 1.32 -4.53
N PRO A 194 1.12 2.38 -4.16
CA PRO A 194 1.60 3.33 -5.14
C PRO A 194 2.85 2.87 -5.89
N TRP A 195 3.66 2.00 -5.28
CA TRP A 195 5.02 1.69 -5.74
C TRP A 195 5.48 0.33 -5.22
N PHE A 196 6.59 -0.20 -5.72
CA PHE A 196 7.29 -1.34 -5.10
C PHE A 196 8.74 -1.40 -5.61
N PHE A 197 9.69 -1.37 -4.69
CA PHE A 197 11.10 -1.58 -5.00
C PHE A 197 11.86 -2.07 -3.76
N THR A 198 12.65 -3.12 -3.92
CA THR A 198 13.54 -3.64 -2.88
C THR A 198 14.94 -3.86 -3.45
N HIS A 199 15.96 -3.66 -2.62
CA HIS A 199 17.37 -3.74 -3.01
C HIS A 199 18.27 -4.42 -1.97
N TYR A 200 17.77 -5.50 -1.38
CA TYR A 200 18.51 -6.28 -0.41
C TYR A 200 19.39 -7.35 -1.07
N GLY A 201 20.68 -7.35 -0.71
CA GLY A 201 21.58 -8.47 -0.93
C GLY A 201 21.38 -9.60 0.11
N PHE A 202 22.41 -10.43 0.28
CA PHE A 202 22.42 -11.46 1.32
C PHE A 202 22.20 -10.84 2.72
N PRO A 203 21.41 -11.46 3.61
CA PRO A 203 20.75 -12.77 3.47
C PRO A 203 19.35 -12.73 2.84
N TYR A 204 18.74 -11.56 2.68
CA TYR A 204 17.35 -11.47 2.22
C TYR A 204 17.19 -11.78 0.73
N ASN A 205 18.17 -11.40 -0.10
CA ASN A 205 18.21 -11.64 -1.56
C ASN A 205 16.95 -11.12 -2.29
N LYS A 206 16.51 -9.90 -1.95
CA LYS A 206 15.33 -9.25 -2.53
C LYS A 206 15.76 -8.04 -3.35
N ASN A 207 15.99 -8.23 -4.65
CA ASN A 207 16.37 -7.17 -5.58
C ASN A 207 15.46 -7.16 -6.82
N PHE A 208 14.31 -6.49 -6.73
CA PHE A 208 13.30 -6.46 -7.81
C PHE A 208 12.34 -5.28 -7.68
N ILE A 209 11.61 -5.01 -8.76
CA ILE A 209 10.47 -4.08 -8.77
C ILE A 209 9.17 -4.81 -9.17
N PHE A 210 8.03 -4.23 -8.79
CA PHE A 210 6.81 -4.36 -9.57
C PHE A 210 6.64 -3.14 -10.47
N ARG A 211 5.86 -3.29 -11.54
CA ARG A 211 5.59 -2.18 -12.46
C ARG A 211 4.68 -1.15 -11.78
N ALA A 212 5.13 0.09 -11.72
CA ALA A 212 4.37 1.21 -11.15
C ALA A 212 4.07 2.34 -12.18
N ASP A 213 4.19 2.00 -13.46
CA ASP A 213 3.79 2.83 -14.59
C ASP A 213 2.25 2.94 -14.69
N ASP A 214 1.77 3.60 -15.75
CA ASP A 214 0.34 3.81 -16.01
C ASP A 214 -0.38 4.44 -14.81
N TRP A 215 0.30 5.40 -14.19
CA TRP A 215 -0.15 6.07 -12.97
C TRP A 215 -0.69 5.10 -11.90
N LEU A 216 0.02 4.00 -11.63
CA LEU A 216 -0.43 2.85 -10.82
C LEU A 216 -1.41 3.18 -9.70
N LEU A 217 -1.06 4.09 -8.78
CA LEU A 217 -1.93 4.47 -7.66
C LEU A 217 -3.32 4.96 -8.13
N ALA A 218 -3.34 5.88 -9.09
CA ALA A 218 -4.57 6.48 -9.61
C ALA A 218 -5.40 5.46 -10.37
N THR A 219 -4.78 4.75 -11.32
CA THR A 219 -5.47 3.74 -12.14
C THR A 219 -6.02 2.60 -11.28
N ARG A 220 -5.26 2.12 -10.30
CA ARG A 220 -5.74 1.09 -9.37
C ARG A 220 -6.92 1.60 -8.53
N MET A 221 -6.84 2.80 -7.98
CA MET A 221 -7.95 3.36 -7.20
C MET A 221 -9.20 3.61 -8.05
N GLU A 222 -9.06 4.09 -9.29
CA GLU A 222 -10.18 4.23 -10.23
C GLU A 222 -10.87 2.90 -10.48
N GLN A 223 -10.11 1.81 -10.72
CA GLN A 223 -10.65 0.46 -10.83
C GLN A 223 -11.42 0.03 -9.57
N LEU A 224 -10.90 0.33 -8.37
CA LEU A 224 -11.60 0.02 -7.13
C LEU A 224 -12.90 0.83 -6.97
N VAL A 225 -12.91 2.10 -7.38
CA VAL A 225 -14.12 2.95 -7.34
C VAL A 225 -15.18 2.41 -8.30
N GLU A 226 -14.79 2.06 -9.53
CA GLU A 226 -15.69 1.50 -10.55
C GLU A 226 -16.32 0.19 -10.11
N ASN A 227 -15.56 -0.68 -9.44
CA ASN A 227 -15.98 -2.02 -9.01
C ASN A 227 -16.35 -2.07 -7.52
N ARG A 228 -16.57 -0.91 -6.87
CA ARG A 228 -16.73 -0.80 -5.41
C ARG A 228 -17.83 -1.68 -4.81
N ASN A 229 -18.84 -2.04 -5.59
CA ASN A 229 -19.95 -2.87 -5.12
C ASN A 229 -19.58 -4.35 -4.96
N GLU A 230 -18.46 -4.79 -5.53
CA GLU A 230 -17.93 -6.15 -5.42
C GLU A 230 -16.85 -6.27 -4.32
N ILE A 231 -16.43 -5.14 -3.75
CA ILE A 231 -15.30 -5.04 -2.83
C ILE A 231 -15.82 -4.73 -1.42
N GLY A 232 -15.53 -5.62 -0.45
CA GLY A 232 -15.93 -5.40 0.95
C GLY A 232 -14.98 -4.45 1.69
N LEU A 233 -13.68 -4.65 1.48
CA LEU A 233 -12.60 -3.85 2.08
C LEU A 233 -11.53 -3.54 1.03
N ALA A 234 -10.77 -2.48 1.25
CA ALA A 234 -9.53 -2.21 0.52
C ALA A 234 -8.40 -2.03 1.52
N GLU A 235 -7.22 -2.58 1.23
CA GLU A 235 -6.03 -2.43 2.05
C GLU A 235 -4.93 -1.72 1.25
N VAL A 236 -4.45 -0.61 1.81
CA VAL A 236 -3.34 0.16 1.28
C VAL A 236 -2.03 -0.42 1.79
N ILE A 237 -1.18 -0.84 0.87
CA ILE A 237 0.06 -1.55 1.12
C ILE A 237 1.20 -0.58 0.78
N THR A 238 1.90 0.00 1.75
CA THR A 238 1.78 -0.11 3.23
C THR A 238 1.89 1.25 3.87
N TRP A 239 1.66 1.35 5.18
CA TRP A 239 1.95 2.56 5.94
C TRP A 239 3.45 2.83 6.03
N ASN A 240 4.25 1.80 6.36
CA ASN A 240 5.64 1.98 6.79
C ASN A 240 6.57 0.79 6.43
N ASP A 241 6.31 0.06 5.35
CA ASP A 241 7.32 -0.88 4.83
C ASP A 241 8.34 -0.15 3.96
N TYR A 242 9.38 0.34 4.62
CA TYR A 242 10.42 1.14 3.99
C TYR A 242 11.30 0.32 3.04
N GLY A 243 11.67 -0.90 3.43
CA GLY A 243 12.59 -1.76 2.68
C GLY A 243 12.07 -2.14 1.30
N GLU A 244 10.75 -2.21 1.15
CA GLU A 244 10.07 -2.52 -0.12
C GLU A 244 9.50 -1.28 -0.84
N SER A 245 9.84 -0.07 -0.34
CA SER A 245 9.58 1.22 -0.98
C SER A 245 8.10 1.51 -1.29
N HIS A 246 7.17 0.84 -0.63
CA HIS A 246 5.73 1.02 -0.87
C HIS A 246 4.98 1.67 0.29
N TYR A 247 5.73 2.25 1.23
CA TYR A 247 5.20 3.05 2.32
C TYR A 247 4.54 4.35 1.83
N ILE A 248 3.53 4.83 2.56
CA ILE A 248 2.87 6.13 2.35
C ILE A 248 2.88 7.02 3.59
N GLY A 249 3.29 6.48 4.74
CA GLY A 249 3.44 7.19 5.99
C GLY A 249 4.79 7.91 6.11
N PRO A 250 4.96 8.71 7.16
CA PRO A 250 6.21 9.39 7.45
C PRO A 250 7.33 8.39 7.75
N ILE A 251 8.56 8.72 7.35
CA ILE A 251 9.74 7.90 7.62
C ILE A 251 10.26 8.19 9.04
N HIS A 252 10.01 7.27 9.95
CA HIS A 252 10.59 7.25 11.30
C HIS A 252 10.76 5.82 11.80
N GLY A 253 11.51 5.66 12.90
CA GLY A 253 11.83 4.35 13.46
C GLY A 253 12.87 3.59 12.65
N ASP A 254 12.82 2.26 12.75
CA ASP A 254 13.82 1.37 12.16
C ASP A 254 13.55 1.17 10.66
N GLN A 255 14.61 1.25 9.84
CA GLN A 255 14.58 1.04 8.38
C GLN A 255 15.56 -0.07 7.99
N PRO A 256 15.40 -1.31 8.48
CA PRO A 256 16.48 -2.30 8.59
C PRO A 256 17.30 -2.46 7.30
N SER A 257 18.49 -1.84 7.26
CA SER A 257 19.43 -1.90 6.13
C SER A 257 18.85 -1.42 4.78
N SER A 258 17.91 -0.49 4.81
CA SER A 258 17.26 0.11 3.62
C SER A 258 17.55 1.60 3.45
N GLU A 259 18.31 2.19 4.36
CA GLU A 259 18.60 3.62 4.42
C GLU A 259 19.19 4.15 3.10
N GLN A 260 19.93 3.30 2.37
CA GLN A 260 20.56 3.66 1.09
C GLN A 260 19.55 4.01 -0.02
N TRP A 261 18.36 3.40 -0.03
CA TRP A 261 17.33 3.70 -1.04
C TRP A 261 16.09 4.39 -0.49
N VAL A 262 15.96 4.49 0.83
CA VAL A 262 14.81 5.12 1.49
C VAL A 262 15.09 6.58 1.90
N ASN A 263 16.31 6.90 2.38
CA ASN A 263 16.60 8.25 2.84
C ASN A 263 16.47 9.28 1.70
N GLY A 264 15.65 10.30 1.91
CA GLY A 264 15.36 11.34 0.92
C GLY A 264 14.16 11.05 0.00
N PHE A 265 13.46 9.94 0.19
CA PHE A 265 12.30 9.54 -0.62
C PHE A 265 10.99 9.61 0.18
N ASP A 266 10.59 10.80 0.64
CA ASP A 266 9.30 10.94 1.34
C ASP A 266 8.12 10.70 0.39
N HIS A 267 7.25 9.76 0.76
CA HIS A 267 6.08 9.34 -0.01
C HIS A 267 4.76 9.97 0.46
N GLN A 268 4.77 10.79 1.52
CA GLN A 268 3.55 11.39 2.09
C GLN A 268 2.77 12.26 1.09
N ALA A 269 3.42 12.73 0.02
CA ALA A 269 2.76 13.46 -1.06
C ALA A 269 1.69 12.63 -1.80
N TRP A 270 1.67 11.30 -1.68
CA TRP A 270 0.56 10.47 -2.16
C TRP A 270 -0.66 10.49 -1.23
N LEU A 271 -0.53 10.81 0.06
CA LEU A 271 -1.65 10.76 1.03
C LEU A 271 -2.84 11.63 0.63
N PRO A 272 -2.68 12.89 0.17
CA PRO A 272 -3.84 13.69 -0.22
C PRO A 272 -4.52 13.18 -1.50
N LEU A 273 -3.77 12.58 -2.43
CA LEU A 273 -4.34 11.93 -3.63
C LEU A 273 -5.11 10.66 -3.23
N LEU A 274 -4.52 9.86 -2.33
CA LEU A 274 -5.17 8.67 -1.81
C LEU A 274 -6.44 9.05 -1.03
N SER A 275 -6.44 10.13 -0.24
CA SER A 275 -7.62 10.62 0.48
C SER A 275 -8.79 10.98 -0.45
N TYR A 276 -8.47 11.61 -1.59
CA TYR A 276 -9.43 11.88 -2.65
C TYR A 276 -10.09 10.59 -3.16
N TYR A 277 -9.29 9.59 -3.48
CA TYR A 277 -9.79 8.31 -3.97
C TYR A 277 -10.48 7.46 -2.90
N ILE A 278 -10.02 7.48 -1.65
CA ILE A 278 -10.69 6.80 -0.53
C ILE A 278 -12.10 7.35 -0.37
N THR A 279 -12.26 8.67 -0.47
CA THR A 279 -13.58 9.30 -0.41
C THR A 279 -14.47 8.81 -1.57
N ALA A 280 -13.94 8.77 -2.79
CA ALA A 280 -14.65 8.24 -3.95
C ALA A 280 -15.04 6.76 -3.78
N PHE A 281 -14.14 5.92 -3.26
CA PHE A 281 -14.40 4.50 -3.03
C PHE A 281 -15.49 4.31 -1.98
N LYS A 282 -15.44 5.05 -0.87
CA LYS A 282 -16.45 4.95 0.19
C LYS A 282 -17.81 5.47 -0.24
N THR A 283 -17.88 6.55 -1.00
CA THR A 283 -19.14 7.26 -1.30
C THR A 283 -19.72 6.95 -2.68
N GLY A 284 -18.88 6.46 -3.62
CA GLY A 284 -19.22 6.34 -5.04
C GLY A 284 -19.15 7.66 -5.82
N ALA A 285 -18.69 8.75 -5.20
CA ALA A 285 -18.60 10.06 -5.83
C ALA A 285 -17.22 10.70 -5.60
N TYR A 286 -16.61 11.17 -6.67
CA TYR A 286 -15.36 11.90 -6.61
C TYR A 286 -15.53 13.27 -5.94
N PRO A 287 -14.66 13.65 -4.98
CA PRO A 287 -14.66 14.99 -4.40
C PRO A 287 -14.46 16.09 -5.47
N ILE A 288 -15.00 17.28 -5.22
CA ILE A 288 -14.87 18.45 -6.10
C ILE A 288 -14.24 19.64 -5.35
N GLY A 289 -13.66 20.58 -6.08
CA GLY A 289 -13.37 21.93 -5.57
C GLY A 289 -12.01 22.18 -4.92
N LYS A 290 -11.03 21.27 -5.04
CA LYS A 290 -9.64 21.57 -4.69
C LYS A 290 -8.70 21.18 -5.84
N GLU A 291 -8.16 22.19 -6.52
CA GLU A 291 -7.15 21.96 -7.55
C GLU A 291 -5.82 21.55 -6.94
N ARG A 292 -5.25 20.46 -7.45
CA ARG A 292 -4.00 19.88 -6.96
C ARG A 292 -3.23 19.26 -8.11
N ILE A 293 -1.92 19.26 -8.01
CA ILE A 293 -1.05 18.46 -8.85
C ILE A 293 -0.26 17.52 -7.95
N PHE A 294 -0.15 16.28 -8.38
CA PHE A 294 0.67 15.23 -7.78
C PHE A 294 1.62 14.75 -8.87
N LEU A 295 2.90 14.60 -8.54
CA LEU A 295 3.89 14.05 -9.45
C LEU A 295 4.72 12.99 -8.77
N TRP A 296 5.22 12.07 -9.57
CA TRP A 296 6.24 11.12 -9.15
C TRP A 296 7.10 10.66 -10.31
N MET A 297 8.33 10.27 -9.98
CA MET A 297 9.29 9.73 -10.94
C MET A 297 10.38 8.93 -10.22
N ARG A 298 11.04 8.02 -10.95
CA ARG A 298 12.31 7.44 -10.50
C ARG A 298 13.43 8.49 -10.51
N PRO A 299 14.50 8.28 -9.73
CA PRO A 299 15.65 9.20 -9.71
C PRO A 299 16.56 9.07 -10.95
N HIS A 300 16.44 8.01 -11.75
CA HIS A 300 17.30 7.76 -12.91
C HIS A 300 16.63 6.86 -13.97
N PRO A 301 17.19 6.80 -15.20
CA PRO A 301 16.70 5.91 -16.25
C PRO A 301 16.76 4.43 -15.85
N THR A 302 15.82 3.62 -16.35
CA THR A 302 15.85 2.15 -16.15
C THR A 302 17.10 1.50 -16.75
N ALA A 303 17.59 2.06 -17.86
CA ALA A 303 18.78 1.58 -18.57
C ALA A 303 20.09 2.26 -18.09
N ALA A 304 20.05 3.01 -16.99
CA ALA A 304 21.26 3.65 -16.44
C ALA A 304 22.29 2.60 -16.01
N SER A 305 23.57 2.98 -16.00
CA SER A 305 24.65 2.19 -15.42
C SER A 305 25.05 2.80 -14.08
N ALA A 306 25.12 1.98 -13.04
CA ALA A 306 25.55 2.38 -11.70
C ALA A 306 26.72 1.51 -11.23
N PRO A 307 27.68 2.06 -10.46
CA PRO A 307 28.76 1.30 -9.82
C PRO A 307 28.24 0.56 -8.56
N ASP A 308 27.13 -0.15 -8.71
CA ASP A 308 26.42 -0.83 -7.63
C ASP A 308 26.80 -2.33 -7.61
N PRO A 309 27.40 -2.84 -6.53
CA PRO A 309 27.84 -4.23 -6.45
C PRO A 309 26.70 -5.24 -6.43
N LEU A 310 25.47 -4.85 -6.06
CA LEU A 310 24.32 -5.77 -6.04
C LEU A 310 23.73 -5.98 -7.44
N GLY A 311 23.96 -5.01 -8.34
CA GLY A 311 23.47 -5.05 -9.72
C GLY A 311 22.01 -4.62 -9.86
N ARG A 312 21.59 -4.46 -11.12
CA ARG A 312 20.27 -3.94 -11.47
C ARG A 312 19.15 -4.86 -10.95
N PRO A 313 18.08 -4.33 -10.35
CA PRO A 313 16.94 -5.13 -9.88
C PRO A 313 16.32 -5.96 -11.00
N ALA A 314 15.81 -7.14 -10.65
CA ALA A 314 14.95 -7.90 -11.55
C ALA A 314 13.71 -7.06 -11.92
N ASN A 315 13.18 -7.30 -13.12
CA ASN A 315 12.03 -6.60 -13.68
C ASN A 315 12.25 -5.10 -13.97
N ALA A 316 13.47 -4.56 -13.87
CA ALA A 316 13.76 -3.17 -14.22
C ALA A 316 13.26 -2.76 -15.62
N ASP A 317 13.25 -3.69 -16.57
CA ASP A 317 12.77 -3.44 -17.94
C ASP A 317 11.23 -3.35 -18.07
N TRP A 318 10.48 -3.54 -16.98
CA TRP A 318 9.02 -3.40 -16.97
C TRP A 318 8.56 -1.95 -16.85
N THR A 319 9.46 -1.00 -16.62
CA THR A 319 9.11 0.39 -16.32
C THR A 319 9.70 1.40 -17.31
N GLU A 320 9.01 2.50 -17.52
CA GLU A 320 9.33 3.56 -18.48
C GLU A 320 9.80 4.85 -17.78
N ASP A 321 10.70 5.61 -18.40
CA ASP A 321 11.37 6.79 -17.81
C ASP A 321 10.51 8.07 -17.91
N PHE A 322 9.31 8.04 -17.35
CA PHE A 322 8.39 9.18 -17.33
C PHE A 322 8.39 9.90 -15.98
N LEU A 323 8.22 11.22 -16.04
CA LEU A 323 7.60 12.01 -14.98
C LEU A 323 6.08 11.82 -15.12
N TRP A 324 5.48 11.17 -14.14
CA TRP A 324 4.05 10.93 -14.08
C TRP A 324 3.40 12.04 -13.27
N ALA A 325 2.27 12.57 -13.75
CA ALA A 325 1.48 13.54 -13.00
C ALA A 325 -0.01 13.23 -13.04
N VAL A 326 -0.67 13.44 -11.90
CA VAL A 326 -2.12 13.49 -11.76
C VAL A 326 -2.51 14.90 -11.31
N ALA A 327 -3.44 15.52 -12.01
CA ALA A 327 -4.06 16.76 -11.58
C ALA A 327 -5.53 16.53 -11.23
N LEU A 328 -5.98 17.19 -10.17
CA LEU A 328 -7.40 17.36 -9.87
C LEU A 328 -7.78 18.74 -10.41
N LEU A 329 -8.59 18.78 -11.47
CA LEU A 329 -9.04 20.03 -12.09
C LEU A 329 -10.45 20.38 -11.62
N ASP A 330 -10.68 21.63 -11.22
CA ASP A 330 -12.02 22.14 -10.89
C ASP A 330 -12.79 22.68 -12.11
N ALA A 331 -12.06 23.02 -13.18
CA ALA A 331 -12.54 23.49 -14.47
C ALA A 331 -11.57 23.04 -15.58
N PRO A 332 -11.95 23.11 -16.86
CA PRO A 332 -11.04 22.86 -17.98
C PRO A 332 -9.72 23.64 -17.83
N GLY A 333 -8.62 23.05 -18.27
CA GLY A 333 -7.29 23.63 -18.11
C GLY A 333 -6.20 22.75 -18.71
N ASP A 334 -5.00 23.29 -18.77
CA ASP A 334 -3.84 22.62 -19.31
C ASP A 334 -2.92 22.15 -18.19
N ILE A 335 -2.37 20.94 -18.31
CA ILE A 335 -1.28 20.47 -17.45
C ILE A 335 0.03 20.62 -18.22
N THR A 336 0.92 21.46 -17.70
CA THR A 336 2.29 21.63 -18.22
C THR A 336 3.26 20.91 -17.30
N LEU A 337 3.98 19.94 -17.84
CA LEU A 337 5.08 19.25 -17.16
C LEU A 337 6.38 19.68 -17.81
N SER A 338 7.39 19.97 -16.99
CA SER A 338 8.74 20.22 -17.47
C SER A 338 9.77 19.53 -16.59
N CYS A 339 10.94 19.29 -17.17
CA CYS A 339 12.11 18.82 -16.43
C CYS A 339 13.35 19.52 -16.99
N GLY A 340 13.79 20.56 -16.29
CA GLY A 340 14.80 21.48 -16.80
C GLY A 340 14.27 22.38 -17.92
N PRO A 341 15.12 23.27 -18.47
CA PRO A 341 14.66 24.39 -19.31
C PRO A 341 14.27 24.01 -20.75
N SER A 342 14.58 22.80 -21.21
CA SER A 342 14.44 22.38 -22.62
C SER A 342 13.56 21.16 -22.82
N ASN A 343 13.00 20.59 -21.75
CA ASN A 343 12.08 19.45 -21.82
C ASN A 343 10.76 19.84 -21.17
N GLU A 344 9.77 20.17 -21.98
CA GLU A 344 8.44 20.59 -21.55
C GLU A 344 7.38 19.98 -22.46
N ALA A 345 6.24 19.61 -21.88
CA ALA A 345 5.06 19.19 -22.60
C ALA A 345 3.81 19.76 -21.92
N THR A 346 2.86 20.24 -22.72
CA THR A 346 1.55 20.70 -22.24
C THR A 346 0.46 19.82 -22.83
N THR A 347 -0.45 19.37 -21.98
CA THR A 347 -1.64 18.59 -22.38
C THR A 347 -2.90 19.35 -21.97
N SER A 348 -3.79 19.60 -22.93
CA SER A 348 -5.04 20.33 -22.69
C SER A 348 -6.20 19.42 -22.33
N PHE A 349 -6.93 19.77 -21.29
CA PHE A 349 -8.12 19.04 -20.84
C PHE A 349 -9.36 19.91 -20.91
N THR A 350 -10.40 19.41 -21.59
CA THR A 350 -11.66 20.12 -21.81
C THR A 350 -12.71 19.86 -20.73
N THR A 351 -12.40 19.00 -19.75
CA THR A 351 -13.31 18.65 -18.65
C THR A 351 -12.60 18.76 -17.30
N PRO A 352 -13.32 19.14 -16.23
CA PRO A 352 -12.81 19.02 -14.87
C PRO A 352 -12.68 17.54 -14.45
N GLY A 353 -12.11 17.31 -13.28
CA GLY A 353 -11.93 15.99 -12.67
C GLY A 353 -10.47 15.55 -12.61
N VAL A 354 -10.26 14.25 -12.40
CA VAL A 354 -8.92 13.64 -12.43
C VAL A 354 -8.40 13.67 -13.86
N GLN A 355 -7.22 14.24 -14.07
CA GLN A 355 -6.53 14.28 -15.34
C GLN A 355 -5.10 13.77 -15.18
N LYS A 356 -4.62 13.03 -16.19
CA LYS A 356 -3.32 12.36 -16.18
C LYS A 356 -2.43 12.90 -17.30
N ALA A 357 -1.22 13.32 -16.96
CA ALA A 357 -0.22 13.78 -17.92
C ALA A 357 1.14 13.14 -17.61
N LYS A 358 1.98 12.98 -18.63
CA LYS A 358 3.33 12.43 -18.48
C LYS A 358 4.33 13.13 -19.38
N LEU A 359 5.59 13.16 -18.94
CA LEU A 359 6.71 13.74 -19.69
C LEU A 359 7.87 12.75 -19.73
N LEU A 360 8.36 12.42 -20.92
CA LEU A 360 9.52 11.52 -21.08
C LEU A 360 10.79 12.22 -20.57
N LEU A 361 11.52 11.57 -19.67
CA LEU A 361 12.77 12.06 -19.09
C LEU A 361 13.96 11.59 -19.93
N LYS A 362 14.88 12.51 -20.25
CA LYS A 362 15.95 12.25 -21.23
C LYS A 362 17.33 12.79 -20.82
N ALA A 363 17.39 13.61 -19.78
CA ALA A 363 18.61 14.28 -19.36
C ALA A 363 18.52 14.63 -17.87
N ASP A 364 19.66 14.96 -17.28
CA ASP A 364 19.73 15.50 -15.92
C ASP A 364 18.81 16.72 -15.77
N CYS A 365 17.85 16.66 -14.85
CA CYS A 365 16.88 17.73 -14.70
C CYS A 365 16.17 17.74 -13.35
N GLN A 366 15.51 18.86 -13.06
CA GLN A 366 14.60 19.01 -11.93
C GLN A 366 13.17 19.11 -12.47
N PRO A 367 12.21 18.35 -11.93
CA PRO A 367 10.84 18.34 -12.40
C PRO A 367 10.10 19.61 -11.97
N HIS A 368 9.13 20.02 -12.78
CA HIS A 368 8.19 21.09 -12.51
C HIS A 368 6.83 20.70 -13.10
N ALA A 369 5.75 21.09 -12.43
CA ALA A 369 4.41 20.93 -12.98
C ALA A 369 3.53 22.16 -12.71
N ALA A 370 2.66 22.49 -13.65
CA ALA A 370 1.68 23.55 -13.49
C ALA A 370 0.33 23.18 -14.11
N ILE A 371 -0.74 23.64 -13.48
CA ILE A 371 -2.06 23.78 -14.10
C ILE A 371 -2.11 25.20 -14.64
N THR A 372 -2.42 25.37 -15.92
CA THR A 372 -2.56 26.69 -16.54
C THR A 372 -3.93 26.86 -17.19
N ARG A 373 -4.40 28.12 -17.24
CA ARG A 373 -5.64 28.51 -17.92
C ARG A 373 -5.38 29.81 -18.67
N GLY A 374 -5.59 29.80 -20.00
CA GLY A 374 -5.29 30.95 -20.85
C GLY A 374 -3.81 31.40 -20.76
N GLY A 375 -2.90 30.46 -20.52
CA GLY A 375 -1.46 30.72 -20.36
C GLY A 375 -1.02 31.24 -18.99
N ALA A 376 -1.95 31.46 -18.05
CA ALA A 376 -1.63 31.85 -16.67
C ALA A 376 -1.59 30.62 -15.75
N PRO A 377 -0.58 30.49 -14.87
CA PRO A 377 -0.55 29.41 -13.89
C PRO A 377 -1.62 29.60 -12.81
N VAL A 378 -2.33 28.52 -12.50
CA VAL A 378 -3.35 28.43 -11.43
C VAL A 378 -2.79 27.67 -10.23
N VAL A 379 -2.10 26.56 -10.50
CA VAL A 379 -1.37 25.76 -9.51
C VAL A 379 0.04 25.53 -10.05
N VAL A 380 1.05 25.68 -9.19
CA VAL A 380 2.45 25.42 -9.52
C VAL A 380 3.02 24.47 -8.48
N LEU A 381 3.79 23.49 -8.95
CA LEU A 381 4.50 22.52 -8.13
C LEU A 381 5.98 22.52 -8.54
N ASN A 382 6.81 22.98 -7.60
CA ASN A 382 8.28 23.05 -7.71
C ASN A 382 8.91 22.20 -6.61
N PRO A 383 9.09 20.88 -6.83
CA PRO A 383 9.70 20.01 -5.83
C PRO A 383 11.14 20.41 -5.54
N GLU A 384 11.47 20.61 -4.26
CA GLU A 384 12.84 20.84 -3.81
C GLU A 384 13.56 19.52 -3.56
N GLY A 385 14.88 19.48 -3.77
CA GLY A 385 15.71 18.29 -3.48
C GLY A 385 15.51 17.09 -4.41
N VAL A 386 14.58 17.18 -5.37
CA VAL A 386 14.27 16.13 -6.33
C VAL A 386 14.99 16.38 -7.65
N SER A 387 15.68 15.37 -8.18
CA SER A 387 16.28 15.45 -9.52
C SER A 387 16.34 14.09 -10.21
N PHE A 388 16.20 14.10 -11.53
CA PHE A 388 16.47 12.96 -12.40
C PHE A 388 17.92 13.02 -12.85
N LYS A 389 18.64 11.88 -12.73
CA LYS A 389 20.07 11.77 -13.00
C LYS A 389 20.35 10.64 -13.97
N MET A 390 21.05 10.94 -15.06
CA MET A 390 21.41 9.95 -16.08
C MET A 390 22.49 8.97 -15.60
N GLN A 391 23.28 9.36 -14.60
CA GLN A 391 24.39 8.58 -14.04
C GLN A 391 24.21 8.46 -12.52
N PRO A 392 23.43 7.48 -12.05
CA PRO A 392 23.20 7.28 -10.62
C PRO A 392 24.38 6.57 -9.94
N ALA A 393 24.49 6.77 -8.62
CA ALA A 393 25.51 6.09 -7.80
C ALA A 393 25.12 4.64 -7.43
N SER A 394 23.82 4.32 -7.43
CA SER A 394 23.25 3.00 -7.16
C SER A 394 21.99 2.77 -7.99
N TYR A 395 21.53 1.52 -8.11
CA TYR A 395 20.27 1.19 -8.79
C TYR A 395 19.06 1.44 -7.88
N ASN A 396 18.84 2.68 -7.47
CA ASN A 396 17.70 3.05 -6.64
C ASN A 396 16.44 3.28 -7.50
N PHE A 397 15.53 2.31 -7.51
CA PHE A 397 14.24 2.40 -8.20
C PHE A 397 13.10 2.89 -7.29
N ASN A 398 13.40 3.49 -6.15
CA ASN A 398 12.39 4.17 -5.33
C ASN A 398 11.85 5.43 -6.06
N ALA A 399 10.75 6.01 -5.57
CA ALA A 399 10.06 7.11 -6.22
C ALA A 399 10.23 8.44 -5.48
N TYR A 400 10.66 9.48 -6.18
CA TYR A 400 10.39 10.82 -5.70
C TYR A 400 8.91 11.12 -5.89
N VAL A 401 8.28 11.70 -4.86
CA VAL A 401 6.87 12.06 -4.88
C VAL A 401 6.73 13.51 -4.41
N ALA A 402 5.89 14.29 -5.08
CA ALA A 402 5.58 15.64 -4.66
C ALA A 402 4.13 16.00 -4.96
N ALA A 403 3.58 16.93 -4.19
CA ALA A 403 2.22 17.43 -4.36
C ALA A 403 2.20 18.95 -4.15
N SER A 404 1.35 19.65 -4.90
CA SER A 404 1.05 21.06 -4.62
C SER A 404 0.33 21.19 -3.27
N LEU A 405 0.30 22.38 -2.68
CA LEU A 405 -0.42 22.65 -1.42
C LEU A 405 -1.95 22.61 -1.57
#